data_AF-A0A1D6M047-F1
#
_entry.id   AF-A0A1D6M047-F1
#
_cell.length_a   1.000
_cell.length_b   1.000
_cell.length_c   1.000
_cell.angle_alpha   90.00
_cell.angle_beta   90.00
_cell.angle_gamma   90.00
#
_symmetry.space_group_name_H-M   'P 1'
#
loop_
_entity.id
_entity.type
_entity.pdbx_description
1 polymer ?
#
loop_
_entity_poly.entity_id
_entity_poly.type
_entity_poly.pdbx_seq_one_letter_code
_entity_poly.pdbx_strand_id
1 'polypeptide(L)'
;MGKYGINVPRGAAAGSVHEVKDALKNMFPSEKEIVVKSQILAGGRGLGTFKSGLQSGVHIVKAEEAELIASKMLGQILITKQTGPEGKIVSKVRTYLRPSFAFICFCLNFEP
;
A
#
# COMPACT_ATOMS: atom_id res chain seq x y z
N MET A 1 -15.57 -7.34 -9.70
CA MET A 1 -16.15 -6.54 -8.60
C MET A 1 -16.75 -5.22 -9.08
N GLY A 2 -16.06 -4.38 -9.87
CA GLY A 2 -16.68 -3.14 -10.42
C GLY A 2 -17.86 -3.37 -11.39
N LYS A 3 -17.92 -4.54 -12.04
CA LYS A 3 -19.05 -4.91 -12.93
C LYS A 3 -20.37 -5.21 -12.20
N TYR A 4 -20.36 -5.34 -10.87
CA TYR A 4 -21.53 -5.72 -10.06
C TYR A 4 -22.09 -4.56 -9.23
N GLY A 5 -21.79 -3.31 -9.59
CA GLY A 5 -22.29 -2.12 -8.86
C GLY A 5 -21.68 -1.92 -7.46
N ILE A 6 -20.64 -2.68 -7.11
CA ILE A 6 -19.94 -2.55 -5.84
C ILE A 6 -18.92 -1.41 -5.96
N ASN A 7 -19.09 -0.38 -5.14
CA ASN A 7 -18.22 0.80 -5.11
C ASN A 7 -16.83 0.43 -4.56
N VAL A 8 -15.91 0.04 -5.45
CA VAL A 8 -14.51 -0.19 -5.11
C VAL A 8 -13.75 1.12 -5.23
N PRO A 9 -12.95 1.52 -4.23
CA PRO A 9 -12.14 2.71 -4.36
C PRO A 9 -11.06 2.48 -5.42
N ARG A 10 -10.85 3.53 -6.21
CA ARG A 10 -9.82 3.55 -7.23
C ARG A 10 -8.45 3.63 -6.54
N GLY A 11 -7.57 2.73 -6.93
CA GLY A 11 -6.18 2.69 -6.48
C GLY A 11 -5.29 2.18 -7.61
N ALA A 12 -4.04 2.64 -7.62
CA ALA A 12 -3.07 2.28 -8.63
C ALA A 12 -2.05 1.31 -8.03
N ALA A 13 -1.76 0.22 -8.74
CA ALA A 13 -0.61 -0.61 -8.42
C ALA A 13 0.61 -0.07 -9.16
N ALA A 14 1.73 0.01 -8.47
CA ALA A 14 2.99 0.49 -9.01
C ALA A 14 4.13 -0.47 -8.65
N GLY A 15 4.92 -0.86 -9.65
CA GLY A 15 6.13 -1.67 -9.46
C GLY A 15 7.40 -0.85 -9.26
N SER A 16 7.34 0.45 -9.50
CA SER A 16 8.48 1.36 -9.47
C SER A 16 8.08 2.73 -8.94
N VAL A 17 9.06 3.48 -8.42
CA VAL A 17 8.85 4.84 -7.88
C VAL A 17 8.27 5.78 -8.95
N HIS A 18 8.72 5.64 -10.20
CA HIS A 18 8.22 6.45 -11.32
C HIS A 18 6.73 6.18 -11.60
N GLU A 19 6.32 4.90 -11.56
CA GLU A 19 4.92 4.49 -11.70
C GLU A 19 4.05 5.04 -10.56
N VAL A 20 4.59 5.13 -9.33
CA VAL A 20 3.88 5.74 -8.18
C VAL A 20 3.60 7.22 -8.46
N LYS A 21 4.60 7.96 -8.95
CA LYS A 21 4.47 9.38 -9.28
C LYS A 21 3.45 9.62 -10.40
N ASP A 22 3.51 8.80 -11.44
CA ASP A 22 2.61 8.91 -12.58
C ASP A 22 1.17 8.56 -12.18
N ALA A 23 1.00 7.50 -11.38
CA ALA A 23 -0.28 7.14 -10.79
C ALA A 23 -0.86 8.25 -9.90
N LEU A 24 -0.02 8.93 -9.11
CA LEU A 24 -0.45 10.05 -8.28
C LEU A 24 -0.97 11.22 -9.13
N LYS A 25 -0.24 11.59 -10.18
CA LYS A 25 -0.65 12.66 -11.09
C LYS A 25 -1.95 12.32 -11.83
N ASN A 26 -2.08 11.09 -12.33
CA ASN A 26 -3.22 10.67 -13.14
C ASN A 26 -4.48 10.39 -12.31
N MET A 27 -4.35 9.77 -11.14
CA MET A 27 -5.50 9.36 -10.34
C MET A 27 -5.88 10.37 -9.25
N PHE A 28 -4.90 11.11 -8.71
CA PHE A 28 -5.05 11.92 -7.51
C PHE A 28 -4.47 13.35 -7.68
N PRO A 29 -4.91 14.12 -8.71
CA PRO A 29 -4.32 15.42 -9.01
C PRO A 29 -4.55 16.50 -7.94
N SER A 30 -5.51 16.30 -7.01
CA SER A 30 -5.88 17.31 -6.01
C SER A 30 -5.86 16.80 -4.56
N GLU A 31 -5.45 15.55 -4.31
CA GLU A 31 -5.44 15.03 -2.96
C GLU A 31 -4.14 15.26 -2.22
N LYS A 32 -4.29 15.66 -0.95
CA LYS A 32 -3.17 15.96 -0.06
C LYS A 32 -2.65 14.72 0.67
N GLU A 33 -3.51 13.73 0.90
CA GLU A 33 -3.18 12.54 1.67
C GLU A 33 -3.54 11.27 0.89
N ILE A 34 -2.58 10.35 0.82
CA ILE A 34 -2.74 9.07 0.15
C ILE A 34 -2.33 7.92 1.07
N VAL A 35 -2.81 6.73 0.76
CA VAL A 35 -2.43 5.50 1.44
C VAL A 35 -1.50 4.71 0.54
N VAL A 36 -0.27 4.49 0.99
CA VAL A 36 0.71 3.60 0.35
C VAL A 36 0.68 2.27 1.07
N LYS A 37 0.36 1.21 0.33
CA LYS A 37 0.29 -0.14 0.86
C LYS A 37 1.20 -1.09 0.10
N SER A 38 1.90 -1.95 0.83
CA SER A 38 2.62 -3.08 0.24
C SER A 38 1.67 -4.13 -0.32
N GLN A 39 1.87 -4.52 -1.57
CA GLN A 39 1.16 -5.63 -2.19
C GLN A 39 1.98 -6.90 -1.99
N ILE A 40 1.69 -7.60 -0.89
CA ILE A 40 2.24 -8.93 -0.63
C ILE A 40 1.12 -9.98 -0.62
N LEU A 41 1.45 -11.19 -1.07
CA LEU A 41 0.59 -12.37 -0.99
C LEU A 41 0.67 -12.97 0.43
N ALA A 42 0.38 -12.15 1.43
CA ALA A 42 0.18 -12.54 2.82
C ALA A 42 -0.67 -11.46 3.52
N GLY A 43 -1.46 -11.86 4.51
CA GLY A 43 -2.21 -10.95 5.34
C GLY A 43 -1.41 -10.38 6.51
N GLY A 44 -2.10 -9.70 7.42
CA GLY A 44 -1.47 -9.07 8.59
C GLY A 44 -0.56 -7.89 8.27
N ARG A 45 -0.70 -7.26 7.10
CA ARG A 45 0.14 -6.14 6.62
C ARG A 45 0.18 -4.94 7.57
N GLY A 46 -0.91 -4.67 8.29
CA GLY A 46 -0.99 -3.55 9.24
C GLY A 46 -0.05 -3.69 10.45
N LEU A 47 0.25 -4.93 10.84
CA LEU A 47 1.12 -5.26 11.98
C LEU A 47 2.47 -5.84 11.54
N GLY A 48 2.76 -5.81 10.23
CA GLY A 48 4.02 -6.29 9.68
C GLY A 48 5.17 -5.33 9.98
N THR A 49 6.37 -5.88 10.18
CA THR A 49 7.60 -5.11 10.38
C THR A 49 8.55 -5.36 9.23
N PHE A 50 9.06 -4.30 8.62
CA PHE A 50 10.10 -4.42 7.60
C PHE A 50 11.44 -4.71 8.25
N LYS A 51 12.30 -5.49 7.57
CA LYS A 51 13.70 -5.68 8.01
C LYS A 51 14.47 -4.37 8.14
N SER A 52 14.11 -3.33 7.39
CA SER A 52 14.72 -1.99 7.51
C SER A 52 14.32 -1.22 8.77
N GLY A 53 13.44 -1.78 9.62
CA GLY A 53 12.93 -1.11 10.83
C GLY A 53 11.70 -0.24 10.60
N LEU A 54 11.17 -0.19 9.36
CA LEU A 54 9.88 0.43 9.06
C LEU A 54 8.75 -0.40 9.69
N GLN A 55 7.89 0.28 10.44
CA GLN A 55 6.74 -0.35 11.10
C GLN A 55 5.50 -0.19 10.21
N SER A 56 4.77 -1.29 10.04
CA SER A 56 3.55 -1.44 9.23
C SER A 56 3.78 -1.44 7.71
N GLY A 57 3.03 -2.29 7.00
CA GLY A 57 2.97 -2.35 5.54
C GLY A 57 1.96 -1.39 4.92
N VAL A 58 1.38 -0.48 5.72
CA VAL A 58 0.33 0.48 5.31
C VAL A 58 0.67 1.84 5.92
N HIS A 59 1.07 2.79 5.08
CA HIS A 59 1.39 4.15 5.50
C HIS A 59 0.43 5.16 4.89
N ILE A 60 -0.06 6.08 5.71
CA ILE A 60 -0.80 7.25 5.25
C ILE A 60 0.21 8.39 5.18
N VAL A 61 0.47 8.89 3.97
CA VAL A 61 1.46 9.94 3.73
C VAL A 61 0.93 10.98 2.77
N LYS A 62 1.58 12.13 2.74
CA LYS A 62 1.29 13.16 1.74
C LYS A 62 1.73 12.68 0.36
N ALA A 63 1.08 13.19 -0.68
CA ALA A 63 1.39 12.83 -2.07
C ALA A 63 2.87 13.06 -2.43
N GLU A 64 3.50 14.07 -1.84
CA GLU A 64 4.92 14.42 -2.02
C GLU A 64 5.87 13.40 -1.37
N GLU A 65 5.47 12.85 -0.22
CA GLU A 65 6.27 11.90 0.56
C GLU A 65 6.06 10.44 0.11
N ALA A 66 5.04 10.21 -0.72
CA ALA A 66 4.68 8.91 -1.26
C ALA A 66 5.81 8.22 -2.01
N GLU A 67 6.57 8.98 -2.81
CA GLU A 67 7.70 8.45 -3.58
C GLU A 67 8.80 7.92 -2.66
N LEU A 68 9.08 8.65 -1.58
CA LEU A 68 10.10 8.30 -0.59
C LEU A 68 9.72 7.02 0.16
N ILE A 69 8.47 6.93 0.62
CA ILE A 69 7.97 5.73 1.32
C ILE A 69 7.89 4.54 0.37
N ALA A 70 7.40 4.72 -0.85
CA ALA A 70 7.34 3.65 -1.84
C ALA A 70 8.74 3.10 -2.17
N SER A 71 9.75 3.96 -2.31
CA SER A 71 11.15 3.56 -2.51
C SER A 71 11.68 2.72 -1.34
N LYS A 72 11.32 3.09 -0.10
CA LYS A 72 11.69 2.32 1.10
C LYS A 72 10.91 1.02 1.26
N MET A 73 9.74 0.87 0.63
CA MET A 73 8.94 -0.35 0.71
C MET A 73 9.30 -1.33 -0.41
N LEU A 74 9.53 -0.85 -1.63
CA LEU A 74 9.86 -1.67 -2.79
C LEU A 74 11.20 -2.40 -2.58
N GLY A 75 11.19 -3.70 -2.85
CA GLY A 75 12.37 -4.56 -2.69
C GLY A 75 12.73 -4.90 -1.24
N GLN A 76 12.02 -4.36 -0.24
CA GLN A 76 12.24 -4.72 1.16
C GLN A 76 11.45 -5.96 1.58
N ILE A 77 11.92 -6.62 2.64
CA ILE A 77 11.29 -7.80 3.22
C ILE A 77 10.34 -7.36 4.33
N LEU A 78 9.04 -7.61 4.14
CA LEU A 78 8.02 -7.46 5.18
C LEU A 78 7.82 -8.77 5.92
N ILE A 79 8.06 -8.74 7.23
CA ILE A 79 7.83 -9.86 8.14
C ILE A 79 6.45 -9.66 8.76
N THR A 80 5.56 -10.64 8.60
CA THR A 80 4.26 -10.66 9.29
C THR A 80 4.11 -11.97 10.05
N LYS A 81 3.15 -12.02 10.97
CA LYS A 81 2.82 -13.23 11.73
C LYS A 81 2.45 -14.41 10.81
N GLN A 82 1.90 -14.13 9.61
CA GLN A 82 1.49 -15.14 8.65
C GLN A 82 2.62 -15.60 7.71
N THR A 83 3.59 -14.74 7.40
CA THR A 83 4.75 -15.12 6.57
C THR A 83 5.88 -15.78 7.34
N GLY A 84 5.91 -15.69 8.67
CA GLY A 84 6.99 -16.25 9.48
C GLY A 84 8.31 -15.46 9.36
N PRO A 85 9.43 -16.00 9.88
CA PRO A 85 10.70 -15.27 10.02
C PRO A 85 11.40 -14.97 8.68
N GLU A 86 11.05 -15.69 7.62
CA GLU A 86 11.57 -15.41 6.26
C GLU A 86 10.96 -14.14 5.67
N GLY A 87 9.74 -13.77 6.06
CA GLY A 87 9.02 -12.63 5.50
C GLY A 87 8.71 -12.81 4.01
N LYS A 88 8.26 -11.73 3.36
CA LYS A 88 8.12 -11.66 1.90
C LYS A 88 8.68 -10.37 1.35
N ILE A 89 9.33 -10.46 0.19
CA ILE A 89 9.79 -9.30 -0.57
C ILE A 89 8.57 -8.56 -1.13
N VAL A 90 8.54 -7.25 -0.96
CA VAL A 90 7.53 -6.38 -1.54
C VAL A 90 7.92 -6.01 -2.97
N SER A 91 7.37 -6.71 -3.95
CA SER A 91 7.62 -6.43 -5.37
C SER A 91 6.74 -5.32 -5.94
N LYS A 92 5.59 -5.06 -5.33
CA LYS A 92 4.62 -4.06 -5.79
C LYS A 92 4.06 -3.29 -4.61
N VAL A 93 3.80 -2.01 -4.83
CA VAL A 93 3.04 -1.17 -3.91
C VAL A 93 1.73 -0.76 -4.56
N ARG A 94 0.73 -0.45 -3.75
CA ARG A 94 -0.54 0.07 -4.24
C ARG A 94 -0.87 1.35 -3.50
N THR A 95 -1.12 2.40 -4.27
CA THR A 95 -1.57 3.69 -3.77
C THR A 95 -3.08 3.77 -3.84
N TYR A 96 -3.67 4.35 -2.83
CA TYR A 96 -5.10 4.59 -2.75
C TYR A 96 -5.33 6.04 -2.31
N LEU A 97 -6.42 6.63 -2.80
CA LEU A 97 -6.97 7.81 -2.16
C LEU A 97 -7.27 7.47 -0.70
N ARG A 98 -7.07 8.39 0.23
CA ARG A 98 -7.56 8.22 1.60
C ARG A 98 -9.08 8.07 1.56
N PRO A 99 -9.66 6.89 1.81
CA PRO A 99 -11.11 6.73 1.88
C PRO A 99 -11.55 6.94 3.33
N SER A 100 -12.86 7.00 3.58
CA SER A 100 -13.41 7.03 4.93
C SER A 100 -12.87 5.87 5.78
N PHE A 101 -12.73 6.08 7.10
CA PHE A 101 -12.09 5.19 8.08
C PHE A 101 -12.47 3.69 7.96
N ALA A 102 -13.71 3.41 7.53
CA ALA A 102 -14.20 2.05 7.25
C ALA A 102 -13.36 1.29 6.20
N PHE A 103 -12.82 1.98 5.19
CA PHE A 103 -12.03 1.34 4.14
C PHE A 103 -10.59 1.08 4.57
N ILE A 104 -10.04 1.88 5.49
CA ILE A 104 -8.75 1.58 6.12
C ILE A 104 -8.86 0.23 6.84
N CYS A 105 -9.97 0.00 7.55
CA CYS A 105 -10.27 -1.29 8.16
C CYS A 105 -10.36 -2.42 7.13
N PHE A 106 -11.05 -2.23 6.00
CA PHE A 106 -11.06 -3.22 4.91
C PHE A 106 -9.66 -3.50 4.36
N CYS A 107 -8.85 -2.45 4.16
CA CYS A 107 -7.49 -2.60 3.66
C CYS A 107 -6.59 -3.33 4.67
N LEU A 108 -6.80 -3.12 5.97
CA LEU A 108 -6.08 -3.82 7.04
C LEU A 108 -6.53 -5.29 7.19
N ASN A 109 -7.80 -5.59 6.93
CA ASN A 109 -8.41 -6.91 7.15
C ASN A 109 -8.60 -7.78 5.90
N PHE A 110 -8.28 -7.30 4.69
CA PHE A 110 -8.41 -8.10 3.48
C PHE A 110 -7.24 -9.08 3.31
N GLU A 111 -7.24 -10.13 4.13
CA GLU A 111 -6.56 -11.40 3.85
C GLU A 111 -7.12 -11.99 2.53
N PRO A 112 -6.30 -12.53 1.62
CA PRO A 112 -6.81 -13.36 0.53
C PRO A 112 -7.42 -14.66 1.02
#